data_AF-X1BG71-F1
#
_entry.id   AF-X1BG71-F1
#
_cell.length_a   1.000
_cell.length_b   1.000
_cell.length_c   1.000
_cell.angle_alpha   90.00
_cell.angle_beta   90.00
_cell.angle_gamma   90.00
#
_symmetry.space_group_name_H-M   'P 1'
#
loop_
_entity.id
_entity.type
_entity.pdbx_description
1 polymer ?
#
loop_
_entity_poly.entity_id
_entity_poly.type
_entity_poly.pdbx_seq_one_letter_code
_entity_poly.pdbx_strand_id
1 'polypeptide(L)'
;MSDTLIYAMSTRGKLNLEQFNELFRRVYSPSFKQVEESVKVDVRRHTVRILDSLGYCEFDFDKRMVYMCKPSLMLLPFFGLPKAVLTGARSPFLVQKLKTAIKKHRDKVVLKHLIHSGVNEVIPITLYVEAIDIETVRKIAKDAQIACDTSCPAAWVMANFSSSLDNIRKSLNFESQVEPNWRRRVFSKDRLVFSGFEVGNMANYLAEYKDPVSQQLHHWLWHDKYAAPVDRDWGR
;
A
#
# COMPACT_ATOMS: atom_id res chain seq x y z
N MET A 1 -3.78 -16.77 -6.17
CA MET A 1 -2.75 -16.24 -7.09
C MET A 1 -1.97 -15.09 -6.44
N SER A 2 -2.65 -14.13 -5.82
CA SER A 2 -2.05 -13.07 -4.99
C SER A 2 -1.19 -13.59 -3.82
N ASP A 3 -1.61 -14.67 -3.14
CA ASP A 3 -0.80 -15.31 -2.08
C ASP A 3 0.53 -15.88 -2.60
N THR A 4 0.58 -16.33 -3.86
CA THR A 4 1.82 -16.80 -4.51
C THR A 4 2.79 -15.64 -4.70
N LEU A 5 2.30 -14.46 -5.09
CA LEU A 5 3.12 -13.26 -5.20
C LEU A 5 3.67 -12.85 -3.83
N ILE A 6 2.81 -12.77 -2.81
CA ILE A 6 3.24 -12.43 -1.44
C ILE A 6 4.31 -13.41 -0.96
N TYR A 7 4.10 -14.70 -1.16
CA TYR A 7 5.08 -15.71 -0.77
C TYR A 7 6.41 -15.54 -1.50
N ALA A 8 6.39 -15.37 -2.82
CA ALA A 8 7.59 -15.17 -3.63
C ALA A 8 8.36 -13.90 -3.26
N MET A 9 7.66 -12.83 -2.86
CA MET A 9 8.29 -11.61 -2.37
C MET A 9 8.86 -11.80 -0.95
N SER A 10 8.12 -12.52 -0.09
CA SER A 10 8.49 -12.78 1.31
C SER A 10 9.79 -13.55 1.46
N THR A 11 10.13 -14.45 0.53
CA THR A 11 11.39 -15.22 0.57
C THR A 11 12.62 -14.36 0.31
N ARG A 12 12.46 -13.20 -0.32
CA ARG A 12 13.56 -12.28 -0.65
C ARG A 12 13.72 -11.14 0.35
N GLY A 13 12.63 -10.72 1.00
CA GLY A 13 12.62 -9.67 2.03
C GLY A 13 12.79 -8.24 1.50
N LYS A 14 13.67 -8.04 0.50
CA LYS A 14 13.81 -6.80 -0.27
C LYS A 14 14.00 -7.09 -1.76
N LEU A 15 13.48 -6.21 -2.60
CA LEU A 15 13.48 -6.35 -4.07
C LEU A 15 13.77 -4.98 -4.70
N ASN A 16 14.39 -4.93 -5.86
CA ASN A 16 14.28 -3.74 -6.71
C ASN A 16 12.99 -3.80 -7.55
N LEU A 17 12.58 -2.67 -8.14
CA LEU A 17 11.37 -2.59 -8.94
C LEU A 17 11.40 -3.52 -10.17
N GLU A 18 12.55 -3.76 -10.78
CA GLU A 18 12.72 -4.66 -11.92
C GLU A 18 12.42 -6.11 -11.54
N GLN A 19 12.97 -6.58 -10.41
CA GLN A 19 12.71 -7.90 -9.85
C GLN A 19 11.24 -8.06 -9.45
N PHE A 20 10.65 -7.03 -8.84
CA PHE A 20 9.21 -7.03 -8.56
C PHE A 20 8.39 -7.18 -9.85
N ASN A 21 8.71 -6.41 -10.89
CA ASN A 21 8.02 -6.47 -12.17
C ASN A 21 8.13 -7.85 -12.83
N GLU A 22 9.30 -8.49 -12.75
CA GLU A 22 9.52 -9.85 -13.24
C GLU A 22 8.68 -10.88 -12.46
N LEU A 23 8.70 -10.82 -11.12
CA LEU A 23 7.90 -11.70 -10.26
C LEU A 23 6.39 -11.51 -10.52
N PHE A 24 5.94 -10.27 -10.59
CA PHE A 24 4.55 -9.92 -10.90
C PHE A 24 4.14 -10.52 -12.24
N ARG A 25 4.93 -10.33 -13.30
CA ARG A 25 4.67 -10.95 -14.61
C ARG A 25 4.61 -12.46 -14.52
N ARG A 26 5.52 -13.13 -13.83
CA ARG A 26 5.51 -14.61 -13.72
C ARG A 26 4.28 -15.15 -13.01
N VAL A 27 3.82 -14.46 -11.95
CA VAL A 27 2.64 -14.90 -11.18
C VAL A 27 1.33 -14.61 -11.91
N TYR A 28 1.25 -13.49 -12.63
CA TYR A 28 0.02 -13.04 -13.28
C TYR A 28 -0.09 -13.39 -14.78
N SER A 29 1.02 -13.58 -15.51
CA SER A 29 1.01 -13.92 -16.94
C SER A 29 0.32 -15.26 -17.31
N PRO A 30 0.29 -16.31 -16.45
CA PRO A 30 -0.45 -17.53 -16.75
C PRO A 30 -1.98 -17.33 -16.81
N SER A 31 -2.49 -16.28 -16.17
CA SER A 31 -3.93 -16.10 -15.88
C SER A 31 -4.64 -15.14 -16.83
N PHE A 32 -3.89 -14.34 -17.59
CA PHE A 32 -4.42 -13.28 -18.48
C PHE A 32 -4.23 -13.62 -19.98
N LYS A 33 -4.56 -14.84 -20.39
CA LYS A 33 -4.39 -15.28 -21.79
C LYS A 33 -5.23 -14.52 -22.84
N GLN A 34 -6.10 -13.57 -22.48
CA GLN A 34 -7.01 -12.92 -23.46
C GLN A 34 -7.36 -11.44 -23.19
N VAL A 35 -6.57 -10.66 -22.46
CA VAL A 35 -6.93 -9.25 -22.21
C VAL A 35 -5.93 -8.28 -22.83
N GLU A 36 -6.47 -7.29 -23.55
CA GLU A 36 -5.78 -6.18 -24.22
C GLU A 36 -4.72 -5.51 -23.32
N GLU A 37 -3.65 -4.98 -23.93
CA GLU A 37 -2.50 -4.39 -23.24
C GLU A 37 -2.83 -3.21 -22.32
N SER A 38 -3.93 -2.49 -22.58
CA SER A 38 -4.39 -1.35 -21.77
C SER A 38 -4.84 -1.78 -20.36
N VAL A 39 -5.48 -2.94 -20.21
CA VAL A 39 -5.97 -3.46 -18.92
C VAL A 39 -4.82 -3.97 -18.03
N LYS A 40 -3.70 -4.42 -18.62
CA LYS A 40 -2.54 -4.96 -17.89
C LYS A 40 -1.79 -3.91 -17.06
N VAL A 41 -1.76 -2.66 -17.52
CA VAL A 41 -1.08 -1.55 -16.81
C VAL A 41 -1.83 -1.19 -15.54
N ASP A 42 -3.16 -1.28 -15.56
CA ASP A 42 -4.03 -0.91 -14.46
C ASP A 42 -3.97 -1.91 -13.29
N VAL A 43 -4.01 -3.21 -13.60
CA VAL A 43 -3.93 -4.29 -12.58
C VAL A 43 -2.62 -4.22 -11.78
N ARG A 44 -1.50 -3.93 -12.43
CA ARG A 44 -0.20 -3.79 -11.74
C ARG A 44 -0.22 -2.58 -10.80
N ARG A 45 -0.72 -1.43 -11.27
CA ARG A 45 -0.81 -0.22 -10.45
C ARG A 45 -1.71 -0.44 -9.24
N HIS A 46 -2.85 -1.10 -9.43
CA HIS A 46 -3.74 -1.50 -8.34
C HIS A 46 -3.05 -2.46 -7.38
N THR A 47 -2.35 -3.49 -7.87
CA THR A 47 -1.64 -4.44 -7.01
C THR A 47 -0.60 -3.73 -6.14
N VAL A 48 0.23 -2.86 -6.72
CA VAL A 48 1.21 -2.06 -5.97
C VAL A 48 0.53 -1.31 -4.83
N ARG A 49 -0.53 -0.55 -5.13
CA ARG A 49 -1.28 0.20 -4.12
C ARG A 49 -1.92 -0.69 -3.05
N ILE A 50 -2.51 -1.81 -3.45
CA ILE A 50 -3.17 -2.75 -2.54
C ILE A 50 -2.16 -3.39 -1.59
N LEU A 51 -1.01 -3.82 -2.11
CA LEU A 51 0.01 -4.47 -1.30
C LEU A 51 0.60 -3.51 -0.26
N ASP A 52 0.82 -2.26 -0.67
CA ASP A 52 1.29 -1.17 0.18
C ASP A 52 0.25 -0.80 1.25
N SER A 53 -0.97 -0.47 0.81
CA SER A 53 -2.05 -0.02 1.70
C SER A 53 -2.50 -1.07 2.71
N LEU A 54 -2.36 -2.36 2.39
CA LEU A 54 -2.70 -3.46 3.30
C LEU A 54 -1.51 -3.86 4.20
N GLY A 55 -0.39 -3.16 4.12
CA GLY A 55 0.78 -3.37 4.97
C GLY A 55 1.53 -4.67 4.68
N TYR A 56 1.54 -5.14 3.43
CA TYR A 56 2.35 -6.30 3.04
C TYR A 56 3.80 -5.92 2.76
N CYS A 57 4.01 -4.78 2.11
CA CYS A 57 5.32 -4.27 1.73
C CYS A 57 5.26 -2.76 1.50
N GLU A 58 6.38 -2.07 1.63
CA GLU A 58 6.51 -0.64 1.35
C GLU A 58 7.25 -0.45 0.02
N PHE A 59 6.75 0.44 -0.84
CA PHE A 59 7.40 0.81 -2.09
C PHE A 59 8.15 2.13 -1.94
N ASP A 60 9.47 2.07 -2.02
CA ASP A 60 10.35 3.25 -2.11
C ASP A 60 10.63 3.52 -3.59
N PHE A 61 9.82 4.39 -4.20
CA PHE A 61 9.95 4.72 -5.63
C PHE A 61 11.21 5.53 -5.95
N ASP A 62 11.70 6.30 -4.99
CA ASP A 62 12.90 7.12 -5.14
C ASP A 62 14.14 6.24 -5.23
N LYS A 63 14.27 5.27 -4.30
CA LYS A 63 15.33 4.26 -4.33
C LYS A 63 15.05 3.10 -5.29
N ARG A 64 13.85 3.04 -5.86
CA ARG A 64 13.36 1.95 -6.72
C ARG A 64 13.42 0.58 -6.02
N MET A 65 13.03 0.55 -4.75
CA MET A 65 13.06 -0.64 -3.90
C MET A 65 11.67 -0.99 -3.37
N VAL A 66 11.47 -2.26 -3.07
CA VAL A 66 10.30 -2.81 -2.39
C VAL A 66 10.78 -3.55 -1.16
N TYR A 67 10.25 -3.19 0.01
CA TYR A 67 10.63 -3.78 1.30
C TYR A 67 9.45 -4.56 1.85
N MET A 68 9.64 -5.85 2.14
CA MET A 68 8.60 -6.65 2.77
C MET A 68 8.45 -6.26 4.25
N CYS A 69 7.23 -5.98 4.67
CA CYS A 69 6.95 -5.71 6.08
C CYS A 69 7.10 -7.00 6.89
N LYS A 70 7.56 -6.90 8.13
CA LYS A 70 7.64 -8.07 9.02
C LYS A 70 6.23 -8.61 9.29
N PRO A 71 6.04 -9.94 9.38
CA PRO A 71 4.73 -10.50 9.67
C PRO A 71 4.21 -10.00 11.01
N SER A 72 3.00 -9.44 11.01
CA SER A 72 2.41 -8.81 12.19
C SER A 72 0.91 -9.07 12.28
N LEU A 73 0.39 -9.32 13.48
CA LEU A 73 -1.04 -9.31 13.78
C LEU A 73 -1.44 -7.89 14.20
N MET A 74 -2.17 -7.21 13.33
CA MET A 74 -2.61 -5.83 13.52
C MET A 74 -4.04 -5.80 14.00
N LEU A 75 -4.28 -5.15 15.14
CA LEU A 75 -5.62 -5.01 15.72
C LEU A 75 -6.50 -4.14 14.79
N LEU A 76 -7.67 -4.65 14.44
CA LEU A 76 -8.70 -3.91 13.71
C LEU A 76 -9.61 -3.16 14.69
N PRO A 77 -10.22 -2.03 14.30
CA PRO A 77 -11.31 -1.45 15.07
C PRO A 77 -12.42 -2.48 15.27
N PHE A 78 -12.93 -2.60 16.49
CA PHE A 78 -13.95 -3.59 16.81
C PHE A 78 -15.07 -2.98 17.67
N PHE A 79 -16.29 -3.41 17.37
CA PHE A 79 -17.44 -3.29 18.26
C PHE A 79 -17.88 -4.73 18.55
N GLY A 80 -17.64 -5.19 19.79
CA GLY A 80 -17.77 -6.60 20.17
C GLY A 80 -16.41 -7.30 20.29
N LEU A 81 -16.26 -8.48 19.69
CA LEU A 81 -15.06 -9.30 19.85
C LEU A 81 -13.82 -8.69 19.15
N PRO A 82 -12.64 -8.67 19.80
CA PRO A 82 -11.42 -8.18 19.19
C PRO A 82 -10.99 -9.02 17.99
N LYS A 83 -10.54 -8.33 16.95
CA LYS A 83 -10.10 -8.90 15.68
C LYS A 83 -8.69 -8.42 15.34
N ALA A 84 -7.81 -9.32 14.97
CA ALA A 84 -6.48 -8.97 14.47
C ALA A 84 -6.21 -9.62 13.11
N VAL A 85 -5.75 -8.83 12.15
CA VAL A 85 -5.44 -9.28 10.79
C VAL A 85 -3.94 -9.57 10.65
N LEU A 86 -3.60 -10.65 9.96
CA LEU A 86 -2.22 -10.96 9.60
C LEU A 86 -1.80 -10.14 8.39
N THR A 87 -0.80 -9.29 8.59
CA THR A 87 -0.18 -8.40 7.59
C THR A 87 1.30 -8.75 7.41
N GLY A 88 1.96 -8.10 6.45
CA GLY A 88 3.38 -8.31 6.15
C GLY A 88 3.69 -9.62 5.40
N ALA A 89 4.97 -9.97 5.42
CA ALA A 89 5.50 -11.17 4.78
C ALA A 89 4.77 -12.43 5.24
N ARG A 90 4.47 -13.34 4.31
CA ARG A 90 3.77 -14.59 4.61
C ARG A 90 4.38 -15.77 3.88
N SER A 91 4.56 -16.86 4.63
CA SER A 91 4.96 -18.16 4.11
C SER A 91 3.97 -19.24 4.54
N PRO A 92 3.86 -20.35 3.80
CA PRO A 92 3.04 -21.49 4.22
C PRO A 92 3.38 -21.98 5.63
N PHE A 93 4.67 -21.96 5.99
CA PHE A 93 5.15 -22.33 7.33
C PHE A 93 4.62 -21.39 8.42
N LEU A 94 4.64 -20.07 8.18
CA LEU A 94 4.10 -19.09 9.13
C LEU A 94 2.59 -19.29 9.34
N VAL A 95 1.84 -19.50 8.25
CA VAL A 95 0.40 -19.75 8.32
C VAL A 95 0.12 -21.03 9.10
N GLN A 96 0.95 -22.07 8.94
CA GLN A 96 0.81 -23.30 9.71
C GLN A 96 1.13 -23.12 11.20
N LYS A 97 2.16 -22.32 11.54
CA LYS A 97 2.43 -21.91 12.92
C LYS A 97 1.23 -21.20 13.55
N LEU A 98 0.64 -20.23 12.85
CA LEU A 98 -0.55 -19.52 13.32
C LEU A 98 -1.73 -20.46 13.54
N LYS A 99 -2.01 -21.37 12.60
CA LYS A 99 -3.05 -22.41 12.77
C LYS A 99 -2.81 -23.30 13.98
N THR A 100 -1.54 -23.64 14.24
CA THR A 100 -1.15 -24.48 15.39
C THR A 100 -1.32 -23.73 16.71
N ALA A 101 -0.95 -22.45 16.77
CA ALA A 101 -1.19 -21.59 17.91
C ALA A 101 -2.70 -21.47 18.21
N ILE A 102 -3.51 -21.23 17.18
CA ILE A 102 -4.97 -21.12 17.30
C ILE A 102 -5.61 -22.42 17.84
N LYS A 103 -5.15 -23.58 17.38
CA LYS A 103 -5.65 -24.88 17.88
C LYS A 103 -5.48 -25.05 19.39
N LYS A 104 -4.43 -24.46 20.00
CA LYS A 104 -4.20 -24.51 21.46
C LYS A 104 -5.23 -23.72 22.26
N HIS A 105 -5.91 -22.74 21.64
CA HIS A 105 -6.88 -21.83 22.28
C HIS A 105 -8.25 -21.89 21.58
N ARG A 106 -8.59 -23.03 20.97
CA ARG A 106 -9.75 -23.20 20.05
C ARG A 106 -11.12 -22.84 20.66
N ASP A 107 -11.22 -22.86 21.98
CA ASP A 107 -12.41 -22.50 22.75
C ASP A 107 -12.62 -20.97 22.83
N LYS A 108 -11.58 -20.19 22.55
CA LYS A 108 -11.54 -18.73 22.74
C LYS A 108 -11.30 -17.95 21.46
N VAL A 109 -11.04 -18.64 20.36
CA VAL A 109 -10.60 -17.98 19.13
C VAL A 109 -11.01 -18.73 17.87
N VAL A 110 -11.28 -17.97 16.81
CA VAL A 110 -11.53 -18.49 15.47
C VAL A 110 -10.58 -17.83 14.47
N LEU A 111 -10.00 -18.64 13.59
CA LEU A 111 -9.32 -18.17 12.39
C LEU A 111 -10.33 -18.04 11.26
N LYS A 112 -10.47 -16.84 10.69
CA LYS A 112 -11.31 -16.60 9.51
C LYS A 112 -10.45 -16.26 8.30
N HIS A 113 -10.91 -16.74 7.16
CA HIS A 113 -10.33 -16.51 5.86
C HIS A 113 -11.31 -15.69 5.04
N LEU A 114 -10.91 -14.52 4.58
CA LEU A 114 -11.69 -13.72 3.64
C LEU A 114 -11.03 -13.81 2.27
N ILE A 115 -11.75 -14.43 1.34
CA ILE A 115 -11.38 -14.54 -0.07
C ILE A 115 -12.09 -13.44 -0.81
N HIS A 116 -11.33 -12.65 -1.57
CA HIS A 116 -11.86 -11.57 -2.40
C HIS A 116 -12.20 -12.12 -3.79
N SER A 117 -13.35 -11.73 -4.34
CA SER A 117 -13.84 -12.20 -5.66
C SER A 117 -13.98 -11.07 -6.67
N GLY A 118 -14.04 -11.42 -7.96
CA GLY A 118 -14.24 -10.49 -9.07
C GLY A 118 -13.00 -9.62 -9.34
N VAL A 119 -13.19 -8.30 -9.45
CA VAL A 119 -12.11 -7.34 -9.75
C VAL A 119 -10.99 -7.36 -8.68
N ASN A 120 -11.28 -7.93 -7.50
CA ASN A 120 -10.38 -8.00 -6.35
C ASN A 120 -9.59 -9.31 -6.25
N GLU A 121 -9.54 -10.16 -7.28
CA GLU A 121 -8.75 -11.41 -7.28
C GLU A 121 -7.24 -11.19 -7.05
N VAL A 122 -6.75 -9.97 -7.29
CA VAL A 122 -5.36 -9.56 -7.02
C VAL A 122 -5.06 -9.35 -5.54
N ILE A 123 -6.10 -9.25 -4.70
CA ILE A 123 -5.94 -9.06 -3.26
C ILE A 123 -5.53 -10.39 -2.63
N PRO A 124 -4.46 -10.44 -1.84
CA PRO A 124 -4.10 -11.62 -1.04
C PRO A 124 -5.24 -12.05 -0.10
N ILE A 125 -5.37 -13.35 0.15
CA ILE A 125 -6.37 -13.86 1.08
C ILE A 125 -6.13 -13.20 2.44
N THR A 126 -7.17 -12.61 3.02
CA THR A 126 -7.05 -11.97 4.33
C THR A 126 -7.26 -13.02 5.41
N LEU A 127 -6.29 -13.15 6.31
CA LEU A 127 -6.36 -14.02 7.48
C LEU A 127 -6.57 -13.14 8.71
N TYR A 128 -7.65 -13.35 9.45
CA TYR A 128 -7.86 -12.65 10.70
C TYR A 128 -8.29 -13.58 11.82
N VAL A 129 -7.84 -13.24 13.01
CA VAL A 129 -8.09 -13.93 14.27
C VAL A 129 -9.16 -13.13 15.00
N GLU A 130 -10.26 -13.77 15.33
CA GLU A 130 -11.34 -13.19 16.14
C GLU A 130 -11.37 -13.93 17.48
N ALA A 131 -11.10 -13.24 18.58
CA ALA A 131 -10.95 -13.82 19.90
C ALA A 131 -11.97 -13.24 20.88
N ILE A 132 -12.22 -13.94 21.99
CA ILE A 132 -13.13 -13.45 23.04
C ILE A 132 -12.57 -12.22 23.79
N ASP A 133 -11.24 -12.07 23.82
CA ASP A 133 -10.53 -10.99 24.50
C ASP A 133 -9.16 -10.69 23.83
N ILE A 134 -8.61 -9.51 24.14
CA ILE A 134 -7.32 -9.04 23.58
C ILE A 134 -6.15 -9.89 24.08
N GLU A 135 -6.23 -10.43 25.30
CA GLU A 135 -5.16 -11.24 25.89
C GLU A 135 -4.94 -12.53 25.09
N THR A 136 -6.02 -13.12 24.61
CA THR A 136 -6.03 -14.31 23.75
C THR A 136 -5.34 -14.01 22.41
N VAL A 137 -5.61 -12.84 21.81
CA VAL A 137 -4.89 -12.39 20.60
C VAL A 137 -3.38 -12.31 20.87
N ARG A 138 -2.97 -11.70 21.99
CA ARG A 138 -1.56 -11.56 22.36
C ARG A 138 -0.88 -12.91 22.60
N LYS A 139 -1.56 -13.84 23.26
CA LYS A 139 -1.07 -15.22 23.47
C LYS A 139 -0.86 -15.96 22.14
N ILE A 140 -1.80 -15.84 21.20
CA ILE A 140 -1.68 -16.46 19.87
C ILE A 140 -0.51 -15.86 19.10
N ALA A 141 -0.34 -14.54 19.13
CA ALA A 141 0.81 -13.87 18.52
C ALA A 141 2.14 -14.41 19.08
N LYS A 142 2.24 -14.50 20.41
CA LYS A 142 3.41 -15.04 21.10
C LYS A 142 3.68 -16.50 20.73
N ASP A 143 2.67 -17.35 20.74
CA ASP A 143 2.76 -18.77 20.37
C ASP A 143 3.18 -18.97 18.91
N ALA A 144 2.70 -18.10 18.01
CA ALA A 144 3.05 -18.11 16.60
C ALA A 144 4.37 -17.40 16.28
N GLN A 145 4.98 -16.72 17.26
CA GLN A 145 6.16 -15.85 17.11
C GLN A 145 5.94 -14.73 16.08
N ILE A 146 4.77 -14.09 16.14
CA ILE A 146 4.36 -12.99 15.27
C ILE A 146 4.31 -11.71 16.09
N ALA A 147 4.80 -10.61 15.53
CA ALA A 147 4.69 -9.30 16.17
C ALA A 147 3.21 -8.92 16.32
N CYS A 148 2.82 -8.35 17.45
CA CYS A 148 1.45 -7.92 17.66
C CYS A 148 1.42 -6.75 18.63
N ASP A 149 0.92 -5.63 18.14
CA ASP A 149 0.53 -4.51 18.98
C ASP A 149 -0.98 -4.54 19.20
N THR A 150 -1.36 -4.49 20.47
CA THR A 150 -2.75 -4.56 20.94
C THR A 150 -3.16 -3.30 21.70
N SER A 151 -2.27 -2.31 21.80
CA SER A 151 -2.51 -1.06 22.51
C SER A 151 -3.53 -0.18 21.79
N CYS A 152 -3.49 -0.16 20.45
CA CYS A 152 -4.34 0.67 19.62
C CYS A 152 -4.63 -0.01 18.27
N PRO A 153 -5.87 0.01 17.78
CA PRO A 153 -6.17 -0.42 16.42
C PRO A 153 -5.36 0.35 15.37
N ALA A 154 -4.88 -0.35 14.34
CA ALA A 154 -4.03 0.22 13.29
C ALA A 154 -4.69 1.42 12.59
N ALA A 155 -6.01 1.36 12.38
CA ALA A 155 -6.75 2.45 11.76
C ALA A 155 -6.71 3.75 12.58
N TRP A 156 -6.69 3.65 13.92
CA TRP A 156 -6.62 4.83 14.79
C TRP A 156 -5.20 5.40 14.84
N VAL A 157 -4.18 4.54 14.84
CA VAL A 157 -2.79 4.98 14.69
C VAL A 157 -2.62 5.77 13.38
N MET A 158 -3.12 5.24 12.27
CA MET A 158 -3.07 5.93 10.97
C MET A 158 -3.88 7.23 10.96
N ALA A 159 -5.08 7.24 11.55
CA ALA A 159 -5.90 8.45 11.63
C ALA A 159 -5.22 9.55 12.46
N ASN A 160 -4.59 9.19 13.57
CA ASN A 160 -3.88 10.14 14.45
C ASN A 160 -2.53 10.58 13.88
N PHE A 161 -1.88 9.74 13.07
CA PHE A 161 -0.65 10.09 12.36
C PHE A 161 -0.92 10.97 11.13
N SER A 162 -2.10 10.84 10.52
CA SER A 162 -2.46 11.60 9.32
C SER A 162 -2.47 13.11 9.58
N SER A 163 -1.77 13.86 8.75
CA SER A 163 -1.76 15.32 8.80
C SER A 163 -3.11 15.90 8.36
N SER A 164 -3.54 17.02 8.96
CA SER A 164 -4.69 17.77 8.47
C SER A 164 -4.34 18.53 7.18
N LEU A 165 -5.35 18.88 6.37
CA LEU A 165 -5.13 19.70 5.18
C LEU A 165 -4.47 21.05 5.51
N ASP A 166 -4.82 21.64 6.65
CA ASP A 166 -4.20 22.88 7.12
C ASP A 166 -2.74 22.69 7.49
N ASN A 167 -2.39 21.57 8.11
CA ASN A 167 -0.99 21.24 8.42
C ASN A 167 -0.19 21.01 7.15
N ILE A 168 -0.74 20.27 6.17
CA ILE A 168 -0.11 20.09 4.85
C ILE A 168 0.11 21.45 4.19
N ARG A 169 -0.92 22.31 4.16
CA ARG A 169 -0.81 23.66 3.58
C ARG A 169 0.28 24.49 4.25
N LYS A 170 0.41 24.41 5.58
CA LYS A 170 1.44 25.11 6.36
C LYS A 170 2.84 24.52 6.17
N SER A 171 2.96 23.23 5.86
CA SER A 171 4.26 22.59 5.60
C SER A 171 4.81 22.84 4.20
N LEU A 172 3.98 23.33 3.26
CA LEU A 172 4.43 23.65 1.92
C LEU A 172 5.37 24.85 1.95
N ASN A 173 6.63 24.61 1.56
CA ASN A 173 7.61 25.67 1.38
C ASN A 173 7.57 26.12 -0.09
N PHE A 174 6.99 27.29 -0.33
CA PHE A 174 6.91 27.90 -1.65
C PHE A 174 8.20 28.65 -1.96
N GLU A 175 8.94 28.17 -2.94
CA GLU A 175 10.19 28.77 -3.38
C GLU A 175 10.03 29.34 -4.79
N SER A 176 10.73 30.44 -5.07
CA SER A 176 10.77 30.99 -6.41
C SER A 176 11.46 29.98 -7.33
N GLN A 177 10.72 29.42 -8.28
CA GLN A 177 11.24 28.43 -9.22
C GLN A 177 10.90 28.82 -10.66
N VAL A 178 11.84 28.55 -11.56
CA VAL A 178 11.57 28.59 -13.00
C VAL A 178 10.95 27.27 -13.38
N GLU A 179 9.81 27.33 -14.06
CA GLU A 179 9.13 26.12 -14.49
C GLU A 179 10.01 25.31 -15.46
N PRO A 180 10.26 24.01 -15.18
CA PRO A 180 11.10 23.19 -16.02
C PRO A 180 10.40 22.91 -17.35
N ASN A 181 11.17 22.88 -18.44
CA ASN A 181 10.68 22.51 -19.76
C ASN A 181 10.53 20.98 -19.93
N TRP A 182 10.00 20.31 -18.90
CA TRP A 182 9.78 18.86 -18.88
C TRP A 182 8.37 18.54 -19.36
N ARG A 183 8.16 17.30 -19.82
CA ARG A 183 6.81 16.83 -20.13
C ARG A 183 5.97 16.89 -18.86
N ARG A 184 4.90 17.69 -18.89
CA ARG A 184 3.99 17.89 -17.74
C ARG A 184 2.57 17.44 -18.01
N ARG A 185 1.83 17.15 -16.94
CA ARG A 185 0.38 17.01 -16.90
C ARG A 185 -0.16 17.89 -15.79
N VAL A 186 -1.28 18.55 -16.01
CA VAL A 186 -1.92 19.43 -15.02
C VAL A 186 -3.15 18.73 -14.45
N PHE A 187 -3.34 18.84 -13.13
CA PHE A 187 -4.49 18.27 -12.43
C PHE A 187 -5.77 19.06 -12.74
N SER A 188 -6.78 18.37 -13.26
CA SER A 188 -8.13 18.92 -13.46
C SER A 188 -8.97 18.70 -12.21
N LYS A 189 -9.47 19.78 -11.59
CA LYS A 189 -10.37 19.72 -10.43
C LYS A 189 -11.72 19.10 -10.79
N ASP A 190 -12.23 19.35 -11.99
CA ASP A 190 -13.54 18.86 -12.42
C ASP A 190 -13.54 17.36 -12.72
N ARG A 191 -12.43 16.86 -13.27
CA ARG A 191 -12.29 15.44 -13.65
C ARG A 191 -11.51 14.60 -12.64
N LEU A 192 -10.90 15.23 -11.65
CA LEU A 192 -10.05 14.60 -10.64
C LEU A 192 -8.91 13.75 -11.22
N VAL A 193 -8.34 14.18 -12.35
CA VAL A 193 -7.27 13.48 -13.06
C VAL A 193 -6.20 14.43 -13.59
N PHE A 194 -4.97 13.95 -13.67
CA PHE A 194 -3.89 14.62 -14.40
C PHE A 194 -4.07 14.41 -15.90
N SER A 195 -4.04 15.51 -16.66
CA SER A 195 -4.20 15.49 -18.10
C SER A 195 -3.16 16.37 -18.79
N GLY A 196 -2.79 16.01 -20.01
CA GLY A 196 -1.80 16.75 -20.81
C GLY A 196 -2.37 17.97 -21.55
N PHE A 197 -3.63 18.34 -21.29
CA PHE A 197 -4.21 19.53 -21.91
C PHE A 197 -3.50 20.77 -21.36
N GLU A 198 -3.11 21.65 -22.27
CA GLU A 198 -2.64 22.98 -21.90
C GLU A 198 -3.80 23.71 -21.25
N VAL A 199 -3.69 23.92 -19.95
CA VAL A 199 -4.47 24.96 -19.30
C VAL A 199 -3.63 26.23 -19.41
N GLY A 200 -4.22 27.31 -19.90
CA GLY A 200 -3.53 28.61 -20.04
C GLY A 200 -2.96 29.11 -18.71
N ASN A 201 -2.36 30.30 -18.68
CA ASN A 201 -1.73 30.88 -17.48
C ASN A 201 -2.65 30.78 -16.24
N MET A 202 -2.46 29.73 -15.44
CA MET A 202 -3.16 29.53 -14.19
C MET A 202 -2.25 30.04 -13.09
N ALA A 203 -2.75 30.99 -12.30
CA ALA A 203 -2.04 31.46 -11.11
C ALA A 203 -1.87 30.34 -10.08
N ASN A 204 -2.72 29.30 -10.09
CA ASN A 204 -2.72 28.20 -9.13
C ASN A 204 -2.99 26.87 -9.81
N TYR A 205 -2.01 25.97 -9.83
CA TYR A 205 -2.20 24.66 -10.42
C TYR A 205 -1.26 23.60 -9.84
N LEU A 206 -1.73 22.35 -9.83
CA LEU A 206 -0.92 21.20 -9.49
C LEU A 206 -0.46 20.54 -10.78
N ALA A 207 0.86 20.42 -10.94
CA ALA A 207 1.47 19.80 -12.11
C ALA A 207 2.29 18.58 -11.71
N GLU A 208 2.22 17.55 -12.56
CA GLU A 208 3.10 16.38 -12.51
C GLU A 208 4.09 16.49 -13.67
N TYR A 209 5.38 16.52 -13.37
CA TYR A 209 6.47 16.58 -14.33
C TYR A 209 7.19 15.24 -14.39
N LYS A 210 7.59 14.83 -15.59
CA LYS A 210 8.43 13.67 -15.78
C LYS A 210 9.88 14.09 -16.03
N ASP A 211 10.77 13.73 -15.11
CA ASP A 211 12.21 13.95 -15.27
C ASP A 211 12.70 13.19 -16.53
N PRO A 212 13.32 13.87 -17.51
CA PRO A 212 13.76 13.25 -18.75
C PRO A 212 14.88 12.21 -18.55
N VAL A 213 15.65 12.30 -17.47
CA VAL A 213 16.77 11.40 -17.17
C VAL A 213 16.29 10.23 -16.30
N SER A 214 15.78 10.52 -15.10
CA SER A 214 15.40 9.48 -14.14
C SER A 214 14.05 8.81 -14.48
N GLN A 215 13.25 9.45 -15.34
CA GLN A 215 11.87 9.08 -15.65
C GLN A 215 10.94 9.11 -14.42
N GLN A 216 11.38 9.68 -13.29
CA GLN A 216 10.58 9.89 -12.09
C GLN A 216 9.53 10.97 -12.30
N LEU A 217 8.44 10.88 -11.54
CA LEU A 217 7.34 11.83 -11.57
C LEU A 217 7.43 12.74 -10.35
N HIS A 218 7.55 14.04 -10.59
CA HIS A 218 7.58 15.07 -9.56
C HIS A 218 6.26 15.83 -9.56
N HIS A 219 5.68 16.07 -8.38
CA HIS A 219 4.41 16.78 -8.25
C HIS A 219 4.65 18.11 -7.57
N TRP A 220 4.37 19.22 -8.24
CA TRP A 220 4.57 20.55 -7.69
C TRP A 220 3.27 21.34 -7.71
N LEU A 221 2.99 22.02 -6.60
CA LEU A 221 1.91 22.99 -6.51
C LEU A 221 2.47 24.37 -6.82
N TRP A 222 1.98 24.96 -7.90
CA TRP A 222 2.36 26.30 -8.35
C TRP A 222 1.41 27.36 -7.81
N HIS A 223 2.02 28.46 -7.39
CA HIS A 223 1.38 29.73 -7.05
C HIS A 223 2.17 30.86 -7.72
N ASP A 224 1.69 31.32 -8.87
CA ASP A 224 2.38 32.26 -9.76
C ASP A 224 3.82 31.81 -10.12
N LYS A 225 4.85 32.51 -9.61
CA LYS A 225 6.27 32.20 -9.84
C LYS A 225 6.88 31.30 -8.75
N TYR A 226 6.06 30.90 -7.78
CA TYR A 226 6.50 30.08 -6.66
C TYR A 226 5.97 28.66 -6.83
N ALA A 227 6.79 27.68 -6.50
CA ALA A 227 6.41 26.28 -6.48
C ALA A 227 6.75 25.67 -5.13
N ALA A 228 5.89 24.78 -4.66
CA ALA A 228 6.19 23.90 -3.55
C ALA A 228 6.12 22.43 -4.03
N PRO A 229 7.14 21.61 -3.74
CA PRO A 229 7.04 20.18 -4.01
C PRO A 229 5.98 19.56 -3.10
N VAL A 230 5.18 18.65 -3.67
CA VAL A 230 4.13 17.91 -2.98
C VAL A 230 4.40 16.43 -3.20
N ASP A 231 4.18 15.63 -2.16
CA ASP A 231 4.24 14.18 -2.30
C ASP A 231 3.07 13.68 -3.17
N ARG A 232 3.32 12.64 -3.97
CA ARG A 232 2.30 12.02 -4.85
C ARG A 232 1.07 11.60 -4.06
N ASP A 233 1.31 11.05 -2.87
CA ASP A 233 0.27 10.50 -2.01
C ASP A 233 -0.10 11.48 -0.87
N TRP A 234 0.26 12.77 -1.02
CA TRP A 234 -0.12 13.89 -0.15
C TRP A 234 0.35 13.73 1.31
N GLY A 235 1.51 13.13 1.52
CA GLY A 235 2.08 12.87 2.85
C GLY A 235 1.43 11.67 3.55
N ARG A 236 0.85 10.74 2.80
CA ARG A 236 0.48 9.40 3.24
C ARG A 236 1.43 8.36 2.69
#